data_AF-A0A952HFR0-F1
#
_entry.id   AF-A0A952HFR0-F1
#
_cell.length_a   1.000
_cell.length_b   1.000
_cell.length_c   1.000
_cell.angle_alpha   90.00
_cell.angle_beta   90.00
_cell.angle_gamma   90.00
#
_symmetry.space_group_name_H-M   'P 1'
#
loop_
_entity.id
_entity.type
_entity.pdbx_description
1 polymer ?
#
loop_
_entity_poly.entity_id
_entity_poly.type
_entity_poly.pdbx_seq_one_letter_code
_entity_poly.pdbx_strand_id
1 'polypeptide(L)'
;MAVQTTTDGRIVTYVSKRKKPLLGADIKGIQAYHLDSALTEKDEKVRQSPQHKKPVELIESMRIVGKDELTARDQAVYEMMLSSARDGGIEKEQHVLGVSDIMRYLEVDHVDRVIESSYCLTGDGKRSRGKFSLADYDVTEELRSGTAILTYSIPPAVRKMVLESTSYALLDINVFAKFRCRYAPRLYQRLAKRAGQHKKMRKPWVIDPQELADELGYPYKSWNFRHFQRDVLVPALKDIADCVGRFGVHMPKPARSNTRGGRVKQICFVISDRQKESKEIQASAILPGEKYLIQAPDAAHLPNELPSAAAVARAVTLSGHDPVELSKAYRLVLDKAKADPDANVSGSGLPIQGAMILWLAKDGADEAFLIWAKTLQPGSKLETWRGPGPDPKAAAAPIVVIDTPEYKRTTYPGQRVAPPPAPRVSTVASRRVPLPRAPARIIVDDPFDYVPDGKEPAKVNFGDVCPF
;
A
#
# COMPACT_ATOMS: atom_id res chain seq x y z
N MET A 1 -23.39 2.08 4.37
CA MET A 1 -23.99 3.06 5.32
C MET A 1 -25.28 3.56 4.71
N ALA A 2 -26.41 3.42 5.39
CA ALA A 2 -27.67 3.98 4.91
C ALA A 2 -27.71 5.48 5.24
N VAL A 3 -27.81 6.31 4.20
CA VAL A 3 -27.99 7.75 4.31
C VAL A 3 -29.44 8.03 3.98
N GLN A 4 -30.21 8.55 4.93
CA GLN A 4 -31.57 9.02 4.68
C GLN A 4 -31.61 10.53 4.79
N THR A 5 -32.20 11.18 3.79
CA THR A 5 -32.51 12.60 3.84
C THR A 5 -33.87 12.75 4.51
N THR A 6 -33.93 13.44 5.64
CA THR A 6 -35.23 13.77 6.25
C THR A 6 -35.98 14.76 5.36
N THR A 7 -37.31 14.84 5.55
CA THR A 7 -38.23 15.76 4.86
C THR A 7 -37.77 17.22 4.88
N ASP A 8 -36.96 17.59 5.86
CA ASP A 8 -36.47 18.95 6.11
C ASP A 8 -35.10 19.20 5.44
N GLY A 9 -34.63 18.26 4.60
CA GLY A 9 -33.36 18.35 3.88
C GLY A 9 -32.12 18.02 4.72
N ARG A 10 -32.27 17.54 5.96
CA ARG A 10 -31.13 17.13 6.79
C ARG A 10 -30.72 15.71 6.44
N ILE A 11 -29.41 15.51 6.31
CA ILE A 11 -28.83 14.18 6.09
C ILE A 11 -28.68 13.50 7.45
N VAL A 12 -29.44 12.44 7.69
CA VAL A 12 -29.34 11.60 8.89
C VAL A 12 -28.61 10.32 8.53
N THR A 13 -27.43 10.15 9.13
CA THR A 13 -26.61 8.94 8.96
C THR A 13 -26.89 7.99 10.12
N TYR A 14 -27.54 6.86 9.84
CA TYR A 14 -27.77 5.83 10.85
C TYR A 14 -26.47 5.05 11.08
N VAL A 15 -25.75 5.42 12.14
CA VAL A 15 -24.59 4.65 12.62
C VAL A 15 -25.10 3.61 13.61
N SER A 16 -25.34 2.38 13.14
CA SER A 16 -25.57 1.23 14.01
C SER A 16 -24.35 1.07 14.91
N LYS A 17 -24.46 1.43 16.19
CA LYS A 17 -23.42 1.15 17.18
C LYS A 17 -23.34 -0.36 17.36
N ARG A 18 -22.25 -0.99 16.90
CA ARG A 18 -21.94 -2.37 17.31
C ARG A 18 -21.88 -2.40 18.85
N LYS A 19 -22.50 -3.40 19.47
CA LYS A 19 -22.58 -3.53 20.93
C LYS A 19 -21.22 -3.68 21.61
N LYS A 20 -20.19 -4.14 20.88
CA LYS A 20 -18.81 -4.24 21.35
C LYS A 20 -17.86 -3.64 20.30
N PRO A 21 -16.86 -2.84 20.71
CA PRO A 21 -15.80 -2.41 19.81
C PRO A 21 -15.01 -3.64 19.35
N LEU A 22 -14.55 -3.64 18.09
CA LEU A 22 -13.63 -4.66 17.60
C LEU A 22 -12.31 -4.50 18.33
N LEU A 23 -11.80 -5.60 18.88
CA LEU A 23 -10.49 -5.66 19.51
C LEU A 23 -9.43 -6.02 18.47
N GLY A 24 -8.16 -5.85 18.84
CA GLY A 24 -7.04 -6.25 18.00
C GLY A 24 -7.00 -7.71 17.62
N ALA A 25 -7.46 -8.57 18.52
CA ALA A 25 -7.62 -10.00 18.28
C ALA A 25 -8.62 -10.29 17.15
N ASP A 26 -9.65 -9.46 16.99
CA ASP A 26 -10.72 -9.66 15.99
C ASP A 26 -10.35 -9.09 14.61
N ILE A 27 -9.24 -8.34 14.50
CA ILE A 27 -8.92 -7.53 13.33
C ILE A 27 -7.68 -8.09 12.62
N LYS A 28 -7.81 -8.38 11.31
CA LYS A 28 -6.64 -8.63 10.45
C LYS A 28 -5.67 -7.47 10.54
N GLY A 29 -4.49 -7.76 11.08
CA GLY A 29 -3.45 -6.79 11.37
C GLY A 29 -2.71 -6.24 10.18
N ILE A 30 -2.65 -7.04 9.11
CA ILE A 30 -1.84 -6.79 7.93
C ILE A 30 -2.73 -6.55 6.72
N GLN A 31 -2.39 -5.52 5.95
CA GLN A 31 -2.96 -5.20 4.66
C GLN A 31 -1.97 -5.63 3.58
N ALA A 32 -1.91 -6.93 3.34
CA ALA A 32 -1.19 -7.59 2.26
C ALA A 32 -1.92 -8.89 1.91
N TYR A 33 -1.75 -9.36 0.67
CA TYR A 33 -2.23 -10.68 0.24
C TYR A 33 -1.24 -11.77 0.68
N HIS A 34 0.05 -11.55 0.39
CA HIS A 34 1.17 -12.36 0.85
C HIS A 34 2.25 -11.44 1.41
N LEU A 35 2.37 -11.37 2.74
CA LEU A 35 3.28 -10.44 3.40
C LEU A 35 4.73 -10.71 2.98
N ASP A 36 5.17 -11.97 2.96
CA ASP A 36 6.57 -12.31 2.66
C ASP A 36 6.99 -11.86 1.26
N SER A 37 6.19 -12.15 0.23
CA SER A 37 6.43 -11.65 -1.14
C SER A 37 6.35 -10.12 -1.20
N ALA A 38 5.40 -9.50 -0.49
CA ALA A 38 5.24 -8.05 -0.46
C ALA A 38 6.40 -7.31 0.26
N LEU A 39 7.19 -8.00 1.08
CA LEU A 39 8.36 -7.45 1.77
C LEU A 39 9.68 -7.79 1.07
N THR A 40 9.73 -8.82 0.24
CA THR A 40 10.98 -9.32 -0.35
C THR A 40 11.09 -9.06 -1.85
N GLU A 41 9.99 -9.11 -2.60
CA GLU A 41 9.99 -8.96 -4.06
C GLU A 41 9.71 -7.51 -4.48
N LYS A 42 10.54 -6.94 -5.36
CA LYS A 42 10.46 -5.52 -5.76
C LYS A 42 9.11 -5.12 -6.37
N ASP A 43 8.55 -5.97 -7.22
CA ASP A 43 7.28 -5.67 -7.90
C ASP A 43 6.08 -5.78 -6.95
N GLU A 44 6.08 -6.79 -6.07
CA GLU A 44 5.03 -7.00 -5.08
C GLU A 44 5.09 -5.95 -3.95
N LYS A 45 6.28 -5.47 -3.57
CA LYS A 45 6.47 -4.32 -2.65
C LYS A 45 5.66 -3.10 -3.10
N VAL A 46 5.70 -2.80 -4.40
CA VAL A 46 4.99 -1.64 -4.97
C VAL A 46 3.51 -1.96 -5.21
N ARG A 47 3.20 -3.17 -5.67
CA ARG A 47 1.83 -3.56 -5.99
C ARG A 47 0.94 -3.64 -4.75
N GLN A 48 1.42 -4.26 -3.68
CA GLN A 48 0.63 -4.49 -2.48
C GLN A 48 0.75 -3.32 -1.48
N SER A 49 1.86 -2.59 -1.50
CA SER A 49 2.18 -1.51 -0.54
C SER A 49 1.80 -1.92 0.90
N PRO A 50 2.43 -2.99 1.41
CA PRO A 50 1.99 -3.70 2.60
C PRO A 50 1.98 -2.77 3.81
N GLN A 51 0.87 -2.80 4.53
CA GLN A 51 0.71 -2.00 5.75
C GLN A 51 0.40 -2.88 6.94
N HIS A 52 0.88 -2.47 8.11
CA HIS A 52 0.44 -3.06 9.36
C HIS A 52 -0.32 -2.05 10.22
N LYS A 53 -1.31 -2.57 10.93
CA LYS A 53 -2.04 -1.84 11.96
C LYS A 53 -1.22 -1.84 13.24
N LYS A 54 -0.73 -0.68 13.65
CA LYS A 54 -0.04 -0.52 14.95
C LYS A 54 -0.97 0.15 15.96
N PRO A 55 -1.10 -0.38 17.19
CA PRO A 55 -1.91 0.25 18.23
C PRO A 55 -1.49 1.70 18.43
N VAL A 56 -2.48 2.59 18.54
CA VAL A 56 -2.23 4.01 18.81
C VAL A 56 -1.53 4.19 20.16
N GLU A 57 -1.93 3.42 21.18
CA GLU A 57 -1.30 3.43 22.50
C GLU A 57 0.18 3.09 22.38
N LEU A 58 0.54 2.05 21.61
CA LEU A 58 1.93 1.67 21.38
C LEU A 58 2.71 2.79 20.68
N ILE A 59 2.12 3.44 19.67
CA ILE A 59 2.75 4.59 19.01
C ILE A 59 3.01 5.72 20.02
N GLU A 60 2.06 6.00 20.92
CA GLU A 60 2.09 7.10 21.86
C GLU A 60 2.98 6.86 23.08
N SER A 61 2.99 5.65 23.62
CA SER A 61 3.71 5.28 24.84
C SER A 61 5.14 4.82 24.59
N MET A 62 5.47 4.38 23.37
CA MET A 62 6.81 3.87 23.07
C MET A 62 7.84 5.01 23.13
N ARG A 63 8.81 4.85 24.02
CA ARG A 63 9.92 5.77 24.28
C ARG A 63 11.23 4.99 24.31
N ILE A 64 12.27 5.56 23.71
CA ILE A 64 13.61 5.00 23.79
C ILE A 64 14.27 5.58 25.04
N VAL A 65 14.70 4.69 25.93
CA VAL A 65 15.30 5.07 27.21
C VAL A 65 16.72 4.54 27.29
N GLY A 66 17.66 5.42 27.63
CA GLY A 66 19.08 5.10 27.71
C GLY A 66 19.88 5.72 26.57
N LYS A 67 21.01 5.09 26.22
CA LYS A 67 21.84 5.54 25.11
C LYS A 67 21.13 5.18 23.80
N ASP A 68 20.77 6.20 23.02
CA ASP A 68 20.12 6.00 21.72
C ASP A 68 21.15 5.55 20.68
N GLU A 69 21.33 4.24 20.57
CA GLU A 69 22.17 3.58 19.55
C GLU A 69 21.35 3.08 18.36
N LEU A 70 20.03 3.27 18.40
CA LEU A 70 19.11 2.70 17.43
C LEU A 70 19.22 3.38 16.08
N THR A 71 19.55 2.60 15.07
CA THR A 71 19.57 3.05 13.68
C THR A 71 18.16 3.07 13.08
N ALA A 72 18.03 3.58 11.85
CA ALA A 72 16.79 3.48 11.10
C ALA A 72 16.49 2.04 10.65
N ARG A 73 17.53 1.25 10.36
CA ARG A 73 17.42 -0.15 9.92
C ARG A 73 16.93 -1.04 11.06
N ASP A 74 17.46 -0.83 12.25
CA ASP A 74 17.05 -1.50 13.47
C ASP A 74 15.53 -1.38 13.69
N GLN A 75 15.01 -0.15 13.53
CA GLN A 75 13.58 0.11 13.59
C GLN A 75 12.82 -0.58 12.46
N ALA A 76 13.37 -0.65 11.25
CA ALA A 76 12.75 -1.37 10.14
C ALA A 76 12.65 -2.88 10.41
N VAL A 77 13.71 -3.51 10.95
CA VAL A 77 13.69 -4.92 11.37
C VAL A 77 12.64 -5.14 12.45
N TYR A 78 12.55 -4.25 13.43
CA TYR A 78 11.51 -4.33 14.45
C TYR A 78 10.09 -4.24 13.87
N GLU A 79 9.81 -3.31 12.96
CA GLU A 79 8.48 -3.23 12.34
C GLU A 79 8.20 -4.44 11.44
N MET A 80 9.21 -5.03 10.78
CA MET A 80 9.10 -6.28 10.03
C MET A 80 8.76 -7.45 10.96
N MET A 81 9.47 -7.61 12.07
CA MET A 81 9.19 -8.61 13.12
C MET A 81 7.77 -8.47 13.65
N LEU A 82 7.36 -7.25 14.02
CA LEU A 82 6.01 -7.00 14.53
C LEU A 82 4.93 -7.31 13.49
N SER A 83 5.20 -7.00 12.21
CA SER A 83 4.27 -7.27 11.12
C SER A 83 4.14 -8.77 10.83
N SER A 84 5.27 -9.49 10.77
CA SER A 84 5.31 -10.94 10.54
C SER A 84 4.67 -11.70 11.71
N ALA A 85 4.97 -11.31 12.95
CA ALA A 85 4.31 -11.85 14.14
C ALA A 85 2.79 -11.66 14.09
N ARG A 86 2.33 -10.50 13.60
CA ARG A 86 0.90 -10.21 13.49
C ARG A 86 0.22 -10.96 12.34
N ASP A 87 0.91 -11.22 11.23
CA ASP A 87 0.40 -12.05 10.13
C ASP A 87 0.30 -13.52 10.55
N GLY A 88 1.34 -14.03 11.21
CA GLY A 88 1.43 -15.41 11.69
C GLY A 88 0.66 -15.71 12.98
N GLY A 89 -0.03 -14.71 13.55
CA GLY A 89 -0.75 -14.79 14.82
C GLY A 89 0.10 -14.35 16.01
N ILE A 90 -0.12 -13.11 16.48
CA ILE A 90 0.72 -12.47 17.51
C ILE A 90 0.61 -13.12 18.90
N GLU A 91 -0.35 -14.02 19.11
CA GLU A 91 -0.51 -14.74 20.38
C GLU A 91 0.60 -15.77 20.63
N LYS A 92 1.30 -16.19 19.57
CA LYS A 92 2.42 -17.13 19.67
C LYS A 92 3.53 -16.54 20.53
N GLU A 93 4.19 -17.41 21.30
CA GLU A 93 5.31 -16.98 22.14
C GLU A 93 6.59 -16.75 21.34
N GLN A 94 6.79 -17.54 20.28
CA GLN A 94 7.94 -17.48 19.41
C GLN A 94 7.52 -17.35 17.95
N HIS A 95 8.33 -16.62 17.21
CA HIS A 95 8.19 -16.34 15.79
C HIS A 95 9.52 -16.56 15.11
N VAL A 96 9.46 -16.76 13.80
CA VAL A 96 10.63 -17.14 13.00
C VAL A 96 10.64 -16.28 11.73
N LEU A 97 11.82 -15.77 11.36
CA LEU A 97 12.06 -15.06 10.12
C LEU A 97 13.36 -15.53 9.46
N GLY A 98 13.35 -15.71 8.14
CA GLY A 98 14.58 -15.98 7.40
C GLY A 98 15.49 -14.74 7.39
N VAL A 99 16.77 -14.90 7.71
CA VAL A 99 17.73 -13.79 7.63
C VAL A 99 17.85 -13.29 6.18
N SER A 100 17.73 -14.19 5.20
CA SER A 100 17.65 -13.85 3.78
C SER A 100 16.51 -12.87 3.45
N ASP A 101 15.37 -13.01 4.12
CA ASP A 101 14.20 -12.17 3.88
C ASP A 101 14.40 -10.79 4.50
N ILE A 102 15.01 -10.73 5.68
CA ILE A 102 15.43 -9.47 6.31
C ILE A 102 16.42 -8.73 5.42
N MET A 103 17.40 -9.44 4.85
CA MET A 103 18.38 -8.86 3.93
C MET A 103 17.72 -8.30 2.65
N ARG A 104 16.78 -9.05 2.05
CA ARG A 104 16.00 -8.59 0.88
C ARG A 104 15.08 -7.41 1.22
N TYR A 105 14.51 -7.39 2.41
CA TYR A 105 13.68 -6.30 2.88
C TYR A 105 14.49 -5.01 3.07
N LEU A 106 15.65 -5.10 3.72
CA LEU A 106 16.57 -3.99 3.96
C LEU A 106 17.44 -3.61 2.76
N GLU A 107 17.46 -4.43 1.71
CA GLU A 107 18.31 -4.29 0.53
C GLU A 107 19.80 -4.24 0.89
N VAL A 108 20.24 -5.22 1.68
CA VAL A 108 21.64 -5.39 2.11
C VAL A 108 22.21 -6.74 1.71
N ASP A 109 23.49 -6.76 1.35
CA ASP A 109 24.17 -7.96 0.85
C ASP A 109 24.93 -8.76 1.94
N HIS A 110 25.06 -8.21 3.16
CA HIS A 110 25.86 -8.81 4.24
C HIS A 110 25.07 -9.00 5.54
N VAL A 111 25.16 -10.21 6.11
CA VAL A 111 24.45 -10.67 7.32
C VAL A 111 24.87 -9.91 8.59
N ASP A 112 26.16 -9.58 8.72
CA ASP A 112 26.70 -8.92 9.94
C ASP A 112 25.94 -7.62 10.28
N ARG A 113 25.43 -6.92 9.26
CA ARG A 113 24.66 -5.68 9.42
C ARG A 113 23.27 -5.88 10.02
N VAL A 114 22.78 -7.12 10.10
CA VAL A 114 21.48 -7.47 10.69
C VAL A 114 21.62 -7.82 12.18
N ILE A 115 22.73 -8.44 12.57
CA ILE A 115 22.92 -9.05 13.90
C ILE A 115 23.27 -8.02 14.98
N GLU A 116 23.89 -6.89 14.63
CA GLU A 116 24.37 -5.88 15.59
C GLU A 116 23.28 -5.07 16.35
N SER A 117 21.99 -5.33 16.13
CA SER A 117 20.90 -4.48 16.62
C SER A 117 20.12 -5.08 17.80
N SER A 118 20.49 -4.78 19.06
CA SER A 118 19.77 -5.22 20.28
C SER A 118 19.21 -4.03 21.10
N TYR A 119 18.12 -4.23 21.88
CA TYR A 119 17.16 -3.15 22.25
C TYR A 119 16.66 -3.10 23.71
N CYS A 120 16.15 -1.93 24.16
CA CYS A 120 15.39 -1.71 25.41
C CYS A 120 14.31 -0.60 25.29
N LEU A 121 13.09 -0.83 25.82
CA LEU A 121 11.98 0.13 25.99
C LEU A 121 11.56 0.28 27.45
N THR A 122 10.85 1.36 27.78
CA THR A 122 9.98 1.46 28.98
C THR A 122 8.58 1.92 28.59
N GLY A 123 7.55 1.42 29.29
CA GLY A 123 6.17 1.88 29.15
C GLY A 123 5.68 2.62 30.38
N ASP A 124 4.87 3.67 30.18
CA ASP A 124 4.14 4.36 31.24
C ASP A 124 2.63 4.27 30.99
N GLY A 125 1.86 3.94 32.03
CA GLY A 125 0.38 3.98 31.95
C GLY A 125 -0.40 3.08 32.89
N LYS A 126 0.18 1.96 33.35
CA LYS A 126 -0.31 1.16 34.50
C LYS A 126 0.92 0.54 35.16
N ARG A 127 1.03 0.62 36.49
CA ARG A 127 2.23 0.22 37.28
C ARG A 127 2.81 -1.13 36.83
N SER A 128 3.78 -1.07 35.93
CA SER A 128 4.80 -2.07 35.65
C SER A 128 6.05 -1.26 35.37
N ARG A 129 6.77 -0.91 36.45
CA ARG A 129 8.09 -0.29 36.37
C ARG A 129 9.05 -1.34 35.82
N GLY A 130 9.16 -1.43 34.50
CA GLY A 130 10.02 -2.39 33.82
C GLY A 130 10.58 -1.80 32.54
N LYS A 131 11.91 -1.93 32.38
CA LYS A 131 12.51 -1.91 31.06
C LYS A 131 12.18 -3.26 30.43
N PHE A 132 11.68 -3.27 29.20
CA PHE A 132 11.44 -4.50 28.45
C PHE A 132 12.19 -4.41 27.13
N SER A 133 12.84 -5.49 26.70
CA SER A 133 13.41 -5.58 25.35
C SER A 133 12.32 -5.33 24.30
N LEU A 134 12.64 -4.78 23.12
CA LEU A 134 11.65 -4.64 22.03
C LEU A 134 11.22 -6.00 21.50
N ALA A 135 12.18 -6.90 21.39
CA ALA A 135 12.03 -8.29 21.03
C ALA A 135 13.26 -9.03 21.59
N ASP A 136 13.03 -10.19 22.19
CA ASP A 136 14.12 -11.11 22.49
C ASP A 136 14.33 -11.96 21.24
N TYR A 137 15.55 -12.01 20.71
CA TYR A 137 15.83 -12.74 19.49
C TYR A 137 17.12 -13.56 19.61
N ASP A 138 17.15 -14.67 18.89
CA ASP A 138 18.26 -15.58 18.75
C ASP A 138 18.44 -15.90 17.26
N VAL A 139 19.68 -15.85 16.79
CA VAL A 139 20.02 -16.12 15.37
C VAL A 139 20.68 -17.49 15.32
N THR A 140 19.96 -18.46 14.77
CA THR A 140 20.47 -19.81 14.58
C THR A 140 20.80 -20.03 13.12
N GLU A 141 22.04 -20.42 12.82
CA GLU A 141 22.47 -20.81 11.49
C GLU A 141 22.45 -22.33 11.35
N GLU A 142 21.68 -22.83 10.38
CA GLU A 142 21.69 -24.25 10.06
C GLU A 142 22.84 -24.55 9.08
N LEU A 143 23.95 -25.07 9.61
CA LEU A 143 25.18 -25.34 8.84
C LEU A 143 24.99 -26.27 7.62
N ARG A 144 23.93 -27.10 7.61
CA ARG A 144 23.67 -28.05 6.52
C ARG A 144 22.98 -27.40 5.32
N SER A 145 22.04 -26.49 5.57
CA SER A 145 21.28 -25.78 4.55
C SER A 145 21.93 -24.44 4.17
N GLY A 146 22.84 -23.93 5.02
CA GLY A 146 23.40 -22.58 4.89
C GLY A 146 22.36 -21.49 5.11
N THR A 147 21.18 -21.84 5.65
CA THR A 147 20.12 -20.87 5.93
C THR A 147 20.21 -20.41 7.38
N ALA A 148 20.36 -19.10 7.56
CA ALA A 148 20.27 -18.46 8.86
C ALA A 148 18.82 -18.03 9.15
N ILE A 149 18.37 -18.33 10.37
CA ILE A 149 17.01 -18.10 10.84
C ILE A 149 17.08 -17.23 12.10
N LEU A 150 16.27 -16.18 12.14
CA LEU A 150 16.04 -15.34 13.32
C LEU A 150 14.80 -15.85 14.05
N THR A 151 15.00 -16.43 15.24
CA THR A 151 13.91 -16.77 16.16
C THR A 151 13.72 -15.60 17.11
N TYR A 152 12.49 -15.12 17.31
CA TYR A 152 12.22 -13.98 18.19
C TYR A 152 10.91 -14.08 18.95
N SER A 153 10.80 -13.35 20.04
CA SER A 153 9.61 -13.24 20.88
C SER A 153 9.21 -11.78 21.06
N ILE A 154 7.92 -11.49 20.83
CA ILE A 154 7.35 -10.18 21.13
C ILE A 154 6.99 -10.13 22.61
N PRO A 155 7.44 -9.10 23.38
CA PRO A 155 7.18 -9.01 24.81
C PRO A 155 5.68 -9.14 25.13
N PRO A 156 5.29 -9.88 26.20
CA PRO A 156 3.89 -10.07 26.55
C PRO A 156 3.10 -8.76 26.71
N ALA A 157 3.76 -7.70 27.21
CA ALA A 157 3.15 -6.38 27.33
C ALA A 157 2.78 -5.76 25.97
N VAL A 158 3.65 -5.91 24.96
CA VAL A 158 3.39 -5.45 23.59
C VAL A 158 2.31 -6.30 22.94
N ARG A 159 2.36 -7.64 23.09
CA ARG A 159 1.31 -8.54 22.60
C ARG A 159 -0.07 -8.15 23.14
N LYS A 160 -0.15 -7.94 24.45
CA LYS A 160 -1.37 -7.50 25.14
C LYS A 160 -1.89 -6.18 24.59
N MET A 161 -1.03 -5.18 24.43
CA MET A 161 -1.42 -3.91 23.81
C MET A 161 -1.93 -4.10 22.37
N VAL A 162 -1.33 -4.99 21.59
CA VAL A 162 -1.78 -5.25 20.22
C VAL A 162 -3.16 -5.91 20.19
N LEU A 163 -3.40 -6.88 21.06
CA LEU A 163 -4.65 -7.66 21.12
C LEU A 163 -5.81 -6.88 21.75
N GLU A 164 -5.55 -6.07 22.78
CA GLU A 164 -6.59 -5.34 23.52
C GLU A 164 -6.95 -3.98 22.92
N SER A 165 -6.09 -3.41 22.05
CA SER A 165 -6.34 -2.07 21.52
C SER A 165 -7.57 -2.02 20.61
N THR A 166 -8.28 -0.90 20.65
CA THR A 166 -9.42 -0.61 19.77
C THR A 166 -9.07 0.41 18.69
N SER A 167 -7.86 0.97 18.71
CA SER A 167 -7.45 2.09 17.87
C SER A 167 -6.10 1.84 17.22
N TYR A 168 -6.04 1.97 15.90
CA TYR A 168 -4.86 1.62 15.12
C TYR A 168 -4.49 2.73 14.15
N ALA A 169 -3.19 2.94 13.97
CA ALA A 169 -2.64 3.63 12.82
C ALA A 169 -2.22 2.61 11.76
N LEU A 170 -2.38 2.98 10.48
CA LEU A 170 -1.85 2.19 9.37
C LEU A 170 -0.46 2.72 9.03
N LEU A 171 0.53 1.86 9.16
CA LEU A 171 1.93 2.16 8.87
C LEU A 171 2.37 1.37 7.65
N ASP A 172 3.04 2.05 6.72
CA ASP A 172 3.62 1.41 5.54
C ASP A 172 4.93 0.72 5.93
N ILE A 173 4.99 -0.60 5.77
CA ILE A 173 6.12 -1.40 6.26
C ILE A 173 7.36 -1.13 5.39
N ASN A 174 7.18 -0.95 4.08
CA ASN A 174 8.29 -0.80 3.13
C ASN A 174 8.98 0.56 3.24
N VAL A 175 8.32 1.57 3.81
CA VAL A 175 8.92 2.88 4.06
C VAL A 175 10.03 2.78 5.11
N PHE A 176 9.89 1.93 6.13
CA PHE A 176 10.88 1.86 7.22
C PHE A 176 12.27 1.48 6.73
N ALA A 177 12.37 0.51 5.82
CA ALA A 177 13.64 0.08 5.22
C ALA A 177 14.34 1.19 4.41
N LYS A 178 13.61 2.19 3.94
CA LYS A 178 14.14 3.30 3.12
C LYS A 178 14.69 4.45 3.95
N PHE A 179 14.31 4.56 5.22
CA PHE A 179 14.77 5.64 6.09
C PHE A 179 16.27 5.55 6.38
N ARG A 180 16.94 6.71 6.37
CA ARG A 180 18.37 6.86 6.66
C ARG A 180 18.59 7.54 8.01
N CYS A 181 17.77 8.53 8.33
CA CYS A 181 17.72 9.22 9.59
C CYS A 181 17.02 8.35 10.64
N ARG A 182 17.71 8.04 11.74
CA ARG A 182 17.16 7.23 12.84
C ARG A 182 15.91 7.81 13.50
N TYR A 183 15.68 9.12 13.38
CA TYR A 183 14.50 9.78 13.94
C TYR A 183 13.31 9.80 12.97
N ALA A 184 13.54 9.56 11.66
CA ALA A 184 12.47 9.52 10.67
C ALA A 184 11.42 8.44 10.96
N PRO A 185 11.76 7.17 11.28
CA PRO A 185 10.74 6.18 11.58
C PRO A 185 9.93 6.49 12.84
N ARG A 186 10.53 7.12 13.85
CA ARG A 186 9.86 7.55 15.10
C ARG A 186 8.85 8.67 14.83
N LEU A 187 9.30 9.69 14.09
CA LEU A 187 8.46 10.82 13.71
C LEU A 187 7.35 10.40 12.74
N TYR A 188 7.67 9.51 11.79
CA TYR A 188 6.74 8.96 10.80
C TYR A 188 5.54 8.30 11.45
N GLN A 189 5.73 7.46 12.48
CA GLN A 189 4.62 6.79 13.17
C GLN A 189 3.59 7.78 13.74
N ARG A 190 4.07 8.87 14.34
CA ARG A 190 3.23 9.95 14.89
C ARG A 190 2.46 10.68 13.79
N LEU A 191 3.13 10.96 12.68
CA LEU A 191 2.53 11.63 11.53
C LEU A 191 1.51 10.71 10.81
N ALA A 192 1.83 9.44 10.62
CA ALA A 192 0.97 8.44 9.98
C ALA A 192 -0.32 8.22 10.77
N LYS A 193 -0.25 8.18 12.11
CA LYS A 193 -1.44 8.17 12.99
C LYS A 193 -2.40 9.32 12.64
N ARG A 194 -1.86 10.53 12.44
CA ARG A 194 -2.66 11.73 12.14
C ARG A 194 -3.11 11.76 10.67
N ALA A 195 -2.28 11.28 9.75
CA ALA A 195 -2.65 11.11 8.34
C ALA A 195 -3.86 10.19 8.16
N GLY A 196 -3.96 9.14 8.99
CA GLY A 196 -5.11 8.24 9.04
C GLY A 196 -6.42 8.86 9.53
N GLN A 197 -6.39 10.05 10.15
CA GLN A 197 -7.61 10.75 10.56
C GLN A 197 -8.36 11.31 9.35
N HIS A 198 -9.68 11.34 9.44
CA HIS A 198 -10.54 11.94 8.42
C HIS A 198 -10.20 13.42 8.20
N LYS A 199 -10.20 13.89 6.95
CA LYS A 199 -9.82 15.25 6.54
C LYS A 199 -10.43 16.36 7.41
N LYS A 200 -11.75 16.26 7.69
CA LYS A 200 -12.48 17.24 8.52
C LYS A 200 -12.05 17.27 9.99
N MET A 201 -11.47 16.18 10.50
CA MET A 201 -11.03 16.05 11.90
C MET A 201 -9.52 16.19 12.07
N ARG A 202 -8.76 16.17 10.97
CA ARG A 202 -7.30 16.27 11.01
C ARG A 202 -6.89 17.70 11.36
N LYS A 203 -6.54 17.91 12.63
CA LYS A 203 -5.97 19.17 13.10
C LYS A 203 -4.46 19.19 12.86
N PRO A 204 -3.87 20.37 12.59
CA PRO A 204 -2.42 20.52 12.59
C PRO A 204 -1.84 20.03 13.91
N TRP A 205 -0.72 19.32 13.86
CA TRP A 205 -0.06 18.84 15.06
C TRP A 205 0.83 19.92 15.62
N VAL A 206 0.37 20.56 16.68
CA VAL A 206 1.15 21.54 17.45
C VAL A 206 1.77 20.83 18.64
N ILE A 207 3.08 20.99 18.84
CA ILE A 207 3.82 20.37 19.95
C ILE A 207 4.96 21.29 20.41
N ASP A 208 5.30 21.22 21.69
CA ASP A 208 6.51 21.85 22.20
C ASP A 208 7.76 21.14 21.61
N PRO A 209 8.75 21.87 21.10
CA PRO A 209 9.90 21.23 20.46
C PRO A 209 10.74 20.37 21.43
N GLN A 210 10.81 20.73 22.70
CA GLN A 210 11.53 19.96 23.72
C GLN A 210 10.76 18.68 24.06
N GLU A 211 9.43 18.78 24.20
CA GLU A 211 8.57 17.61 24.35
C GLU A 211 8.75 16.63 23.18
N LEU A 212 8.75 17.13 21.93
CA LEU A 212 8.99 16.27 20.76
C LEU A 212 10.41 15.66 20.79
N ALA A 213 11.42 16.40 21.22
CA ALA A 213 12.77 15.87 21.33
C ALA A 213 12.85 14.71 22.33
N ASP A 214 12.16 14.84 23.46
CA ASP A 214 12.05 13.78 24.47
C ASP A 214 11.25 12.59 23.92
N GLU A 215 10.14 12.83 23.19
CA GLU A 215 9.37 11.77 22.53
C GLU A 215 10.20 10.97 21.53
N LEU A 216 11.07 11.65 20.78
CA LEU A 216 11.93 11.06 19.76
C LEU A 216 13.22 10.47 20.34
N GLY A 217 13.51 10.65 21.63
CA GLY A 217 14.73 10.18 22.28
C GLY A 217 15.99 10.93 21.84
N TYR A 218 15.87 12.21 21.47
CA TYR A 218 17.03 13.04 21.11
C TYR A 218 17.88 13.35 22.36
N PRO A 219 19.16 12.97 22.41
CA PRO A 219 20.01 13.25 23.56
C PRO A 219 20.50 14.71 23.50
N TYR A 220 20.23 15.50 24.54
CA TYR A 220 20.76 16.85 24.68
C TYR A 220 21.24 17.14 26.11
N LYS A 221 22.43 17.76 26.25
CA LYS A 221 22.96 18.24 27.54
C LYS A 221 22.35 19.58 27.93
N SER A 222 22.28 20.50 26.95
CA SER A 222 21.60 21.79 27.07
C SER A 222 20.67 21.95 25.88
N TRP A 223 19.42 22.32 26.16
CA TRP A 223 18.39 22.43 25.14
C TRP A 223 18.72 23.55 24.14
N ASN A 224 18.81 23.20 22.86
CA ASN A 224 18.99 24.16 21.77
C ASN A 224 18.16 23.73 20.56
N PHE A 225 17.09 24.48 20.27
CA PHE A 225 16.19 24.20 19.16
C PHE A 225 16.91 24.17 17.80
N ARG A 226 17.96 24.98 17.59
CA ARG A 226 18.68 25.00 16.32
C ARG A 226 19.43 23.69 16.07
N HIS A 227 20.00 23.10 17.13
CA HIS A 227 20.66 21.80 17.04
C HIS A 227 19.64 20.69 16.79
N PHE A 228 18.55 20.68 17.56
CA PHE A 228 17.45 19.74 17.35
C PHE A 228 16.89 19.83 15.92
N GLN A 229 16.67 21.04 15.40
CA GLN A 229 16.18 21.24 14.04
C GLN A 229 17.15 20.71 12.97
N ARG A 230 18.45 20.99 13.11
CA ARG A 230 19.49 20.57 12.17
C ARG A 230 19.73 19.06 12.21
N ASP A 231 19.77 18.48 13.41
CA ASP A 231 20.19 17.09 13.63
C ASP A 231 19.02 16.11 13.52
N VAL A 232 17.79 16.57 13.79
CA VAL A 232 16.58 15.74 13.86
C VAL A 232 15.56 16.16 12.81
N LEU A 233 14.97 17.35 12.95
CA LEU A 233 13.76 17.70 12.19
C LEU A 233 14.01 17.79 10.69
N VAL A 234 15.08 18.47 10.27
CA VAL A 234 15.39 18.66 8.84
C VAL A 234 15.73 17.32 8.16
N PRO A 235 16.66 16.49 8.70
CA PRO A 235 16.92 15.18 8.14
C PRO A 235 15.70 14.26 8.15
N ALA A 236 14.95 14.21 9.26
CA ALA A 236 13.79 13.33 9.38
C ALA A 236 12.65 13.72 8.43
N LEU A 237 12.35 15.01 8.29
CA LEU A 237 11.33 15.49 7.36
C LEU A 237 11.75 15.31 5.90
N LYS A 238 13.03 15.48 5.59
CA LYS A 238 13.56 15.18 4.26
C LYS A 238 13.38 13.70 3.92
N ASP A 239 13.81 12.81 4.81
CA ASP A 239 13.64 11.37 4.64
C ASP A 239 12.17 10.96 4.48
N ILE A 240 11.27 11.55 5.27
CA ILE A 240 9.83 11.32 5.15
C ILE A 240 9.31 11.81 3.79
N ALA A 241 9.72 12.98 3.32
CA ALA A 241 9.32 13.50 2.02
C ALA A 241 9.84 12.63 0.86
N ASP A 242 11.06 12.10 0.98
CA ASP A 242 11.70 11.28 -0.05
C ASP A 242 11.14 9.84 -0.08
N CYS A 243 10.75 9.28 1.08
CA CYS A 243 10.37 7.87 1.21
C CYS A 243 8.86 7.62 1.30
N VAL A 244 8.06 8.59 1.80
CA VAL A 244 6.63 8.42 2.05
C VAL A 244 5.81 8.99 0.90
N GLY A 245 5.31 8.12 0.01
CA GLY A 245 4.40 8.53 -1.07
C GLY A 245 2.95 8.80 -0.64
N ARG A 246 2.56 8.35 0.56
CA ARG A 246 1.15 8.30 0.99
C ARG A 246 0.62 9.58 1.59
N PHE A 247 1.46 10.45 2.16
CA PHE A 247 1.01 11.74 2.66
C PHE A 247 2.21 12.70 2.69
N GLY A 248 1.92 13.97 2.48
CA GLY A 248 2.89 15.05 2.58
C GLY A 248 2.85 15.67 3.97
N VAL A 249 4.00 16.18 4.41
CA VAL A 249 4.13 16.91 5.67
C VAL A 249 4.76 18.25 5.38
N HIS A 250 4.06 19.31 5.77
CA HIS A 250 4.55 20.66 5.73
C HIS A 250 4.73 21.16 7.16
N MET A 251 5.90 21.71 7.47
CA MET A 251 6.19 22.34 8.75
C MET A 251 6.28 23.85 8.55
N PRO A 252 5.23 24.64 8.86
CA PRO A 252 5.29 26.10 8.82
C PRO A 252 6.40 26.65 9.73
N LYS A 253 6.70 27.95 9.56
CA LYS A 253 7.68 28.64 10.41
C LYS A 253 7.33 28.45 11.90
N PRO A 254 8.29 28.02 12.74
CA PRO A 254 8.02 27.80 14.16
C PRO A 254 7.53 29.07 14.87
N ALA A 255 6.55 28.91 15.76
CA ALA A 255 6.04 30.01 16.57
C ALA A 255 7.06 30.39 17.65
N ARG A 256 7.49 31.66 17.64
CA ARG A 256 8.44 32.24 18.60
C ARG A 256 7.71 33.09 19.63
N SER A 257 8.30 33.26 20.80
CA SER A 257 7.83 34.25 21.77
C SER A 257 7.99 35.68 21.23
N ASN A 258 7.10 36.60 21.64
CA ASN A 258 7.12 38.03 21.27
C ASN A 258 8.33 38.82 21.82
N THR A 259 9.36 38.15 22.33
CA THR A 259 10.56 38.77 22.89
C THR A 259 11.68 38.79 21.85
N ARG A 260 12.57 39.80 21.90
CA ARG A 260 13.76 39.85 21.04
C ARG A 260 14.63 38.62 21.31
N GLY A 261 14.93 37.85 20.26
CA GLY A 261 15.61 36.55 20.41
C GLY A 261 14.74 35.44 21.01
N GLY A 262 13.41 35.60 20.91
CA GLY A 262 12.43 34.72 21.52
C GLY A 262 12.62 33.25 21.18
N ARG A 263 12.59 32.41 22.22
CA ARG A 263 12.67 30.95 22.08
C ARG A 263 11.48 30.45 21.26
N VAL A 264 11.70 29.38 20.51
CA VAL A 264 10.61 28.68 19.81
C VAL A 264 9.75 28.01 20.87
N LYS A 265 8.48 28.41 20.96
CA LYS A 265 7.51 27.84 21.90
C LYS A 265 6.82 26.61 21.30
N GLN A 266 6.53 26.65 20.02
CA GLN A 266 5.74 25.61 19.36
C GLN A 266 6.19 25.39 17.92
N ILE A 267 6.18 24.13 17.52
CA ILE A 267 6.27 23.70 16.12
C ILE A 267 4.93 23.13 15.69
N CYS A 268 4.62 23.25 14.41
CA CYS A 268 3.36 22.81 13.83
C CYS A 268 3.65 21.93 12.62
N PHE A 269 2.99 20.78 12.53
CA PHE A 269 2.99 19.93 11.34
C PHE A 269 1.61 19.94 10.70
N VAL A 270 1.54 20.33 9.43
CA VAL A 270 0.36 20.25 8.58
C VAL A 270 0.52 19.03 7.69
N ILE A 271 -0.43 18.10 7.79
CA ILE A 271 -0.37 16.80 7.13
C ILE A 271 -1.41 16.77 6.01
N SER A 272 -0.98 16.47 4.79
CA SER A 272 -1.86 16.40 3.63
C SER A 272 -2.77 15.17 3.67
N ASP A 273 -3.72 15.12 2.75
CA ASP A 273 -4.59 13.95 2.61
C ASP A 273 -3.80 12.72 2.15
N ARG A 274 -4.19 11.58 2.72
CA ARG A 274 -3.63 10.29 2.34
C ARG A 274 -3.89 10.03 0.87
N GLN A 275 -2.81 10.00 0.09
CA GLN A 275 -2.78 9.58 -1.30
C GLN A 275 -2.69 8.06 -1.34
N LYS A 276 -3.47 7.45 -2.24
CA LYS A 276 -3.26 6.06 -2.66
C LYS A 276 -2.34 6.07 -3.87
N GLU A 277 -1.35 5.19 -3.90
CA GLU A 277 -0.59 4.99 -5.13
C GLU A 277 -1.52 4.49 -6.22
N SER A 278 -1.23 4.87 -7.47
CA SER A 278 -2.12 4.53 -8.58
C SER A 278 -2.27 3.00 -8.73
N LYS A 279 -1.23 2.23 -8.37
CA LYS A 279 -1.22 0.77 -8.41
C LYS A 279 -2.10 0.11 -7.33
N GLU A 280 -2.35 0.79 -6.20
CA GLU A 280 -3.23 0.31 -5.12
C GLU A 280 -4.72 0.48 -5.45
N ILE A 281 -5.04 1.28 -6.46
CA ILE A 281 -6.43 1.49 -6.86
C ILE A 281 -6.93 0.18 -7.45
N GLN A 282 -8.01 -0.34 -6.89
CA GLN A 282 -8.66 -1.52 -7.42
C GLN A 282 -9.11 -1.24 -8.86
N ALA A 283 -8.71 -2.10 -9.78
CA ALA A 283 -9.14 -2.03 -11.16
C ALA A 283 -10.65 -2.36 -11.24
N SER A 284 -11.42 -1.52 -11.94
CA SER A 284 -12.80 -1.85 -12.26
C SER A 284 -12.85 -3.05 -13.21
N ALA A 285 -13.94 -3.81 -13.19
CA ALA A 285 -14.16 -4.83 -14.20
C ALA A 285 -14.36 -4.14 -15.57
N ILE A 286 -13.57 -4.55 -16.56
CA ILE A 286 -13.72 -4.12 -17.97
C ILE A 286 -14.20 -5.32 -18.78
N LEU A 287 -15.20 -5.12 -19.62
CA LEU A 287 -15.74 -6.16 -20.48
C LEU A 287 -14.73 -6.54 -21.57
N PRO A 288 -14.71 -7.80 -22.03
CA PRO A 288 -13.80 -8.22 -23.10
C PRO A 288 -13.90 -7.38 -24.38
N GLY A 289 -15.11 -6.94 -24.76
CA GLY A 289 -15.33 -6.07 -25.92
C GLY A 289 -14.75 -4.67 -25.75
N GLU A 290 -14.86 -4.09 -24.54
CA GLU A 290 -14.27 -2.79 -24.21
C GLU A 290 -12.74 -2.88 -24.20
N LYS A 291 -12.18 -3.98 -23.68
CA LYS A 291 -10.74 -4.23 -23.69
C LYS A 291 -10.18 -4.21 -25.11
N TYR A 292 -10.88 -4.81 -26.07
CA TYR A 292 -10.51 -4.77 -27.48
C TYR A 292 -10.50 -3.33 -28.02
N LEU A 293 -11.50 -2.51 -27.69
CA LEU A 293 -11.58 -1.11 -28.11
C LEU A 293 -10.49 -0.24 -27.48
N ILE A 294 -10.15 -0.47 -26.21
CA ILE A 294 -9.04 0.23 -25.53
C ILE A 294 -7.72 -0.08 -26.21
N GLN A 295 -7.49 -1.35 -26.54
CA GLN A 295 -6.25 -1.85 -27.13
C GLN A 295 -6.19 -1.71 -28.66
N ALA A 296 -7.22 -1.13 -29.29
CA ALA A 296 -7.25 -0.94 -30.72
C ALA A 296 -6.04 -0.09 -31.17
N PRO A 297 -5.34 -0.50 -32.25
CA PRO A 297 -4.21 0.24 -32.76
C PRO A 297 -4.64 1.64 -33.19
N ASP A 298 -3.77 2.62 -32.95
CA ASP A 298 -3.99 4.01 -33.36
C ASP A 298 -2.91 4.40 -34.38
N ALA A 299 -3.31 5.04 -35.47
CA ALA A 299 -2.37 5.49 -36.49
C ALA A 299 -1.51 6.68 -36.02
N ALA A 300 -2.02 7.47 -35.07
CA ALA A 300 -1.35 8.68 -34.58
C ALA A 300 -0.40 8.43 -33.39
N HIS A 301 -0.51 7.27 -32.72
CA HIS A 301 0.22 6.98 -31.49
C HIS A 301 0.87 5.62 -31.53
N LEU A 302 2.07 5.55 -30.96
CA LEU A 302 2.76 4.27 -30.81
C LEU A 302 2.08 3.43 -29.72
N PRO A 303 2.10 2.09 -29.82
CA PRO A 303 1.46 1.23 -28.81
C PRO A 303 1.97 1.44 -27.37
N ASN A 304 3.22 1.87 -27.21
CA ASN A 304 3.82 2.17 -25.90
C ASN A 304 3.46 3.55 -25.34
N GLU A 305 2.80 4.42 -26.12
CA GLU A 305 2.25 5.70 -25.65
C GLU A 305 0.80 5.54 -25.14
N LEU A 306 0.16 4.40 -25.46
CA LEU A 306 -1.23 4.13 -25.10
C LEU A 306 -1.30 3.39 -23.75
N PRO A 307 -2.32 3.68 -22.92
CA PRO A 307 -2.46 3.04 -21.62
C PRO A 307 -2.90 1.59 -21.76
N SER A 308 -2.43 0.75 -20.83
CA SER A 308 -2.89 -0.62 -20.68
C SER A 308 -4.36 -0.67 -20.23
N ALA A 309 -5.04 -1.78 -20.53
CA ALA A 309 -6.40 -2.01 -20.05
C ALA A 309 -6.50 -1.96 -18.51
N ALA A 310 -5.44 -2.37 -17.80
CA ALA A 310 -5.39 -2.31 -16.34
C ALA A 310 -5.29 -0.87 -15.82
N ALA A 311 -4.54 0.01 -16.50
CA ALA A 311 -4.51 1.43 -16.18
C ALA A 311 -5.86 2.10 -16.44
N VAL A 312 -6.51 1.80 -17.57
CA VAL A 312 -7.87 2.27 -17.87
C VAL A 312 -8.86 1.82 -16.78
N ALA A 313 -8.83 0.55 -16.38
CA ALA A 313 -9.71 0.02 -15.34
C ALA A 313 -9.57 0.74 -13.99
N ARG A 314 -8.33 1.14 -13.64
CA ARG A 314 -8.07 1.94 -12.44
C ARG A 314 -8.56 3.37 -12.58
N ALA A 315 -8.39 3.98 -13.75
CA ALA A 315 -8.93 5.32 -14.04
C ALA A 315 -10.46 5.36 -14.03
N VAL A 316 -11.15 4.30 -14.44
CA VAL A 316 -12.60 4.15 -14.30
C VAL A 316 -13.00 4.22 -12.83
N THR A 317 -12.30 3.51 -11.95
CA THR A 317 -12.56 3.53 -10.49
C THR A 317 -12.31 4.91 -9.87
N LEU A 318 -11.34 5.66 -10.40
CA LEU A 318 -11.02 7.01 -9.92
C LEU A 318 -12.05 8.06 -10.37
N SER A 319 -12.41 8.03 -11.65
CA SER A 319 -13.13 9.12 -12.30
C SER A 319 -14.62 8.83 -12.51
N GLY A 320 -15.02 7.56 -12.48
CA GLY A 320 -16.38 7.11 -12.76
C GLY A 320 -16.77 7.17 -14.25
N HIS A 321 -15.83 7.46 -15.15
CA HIS A 321 -16.06 7.55 -16.59
C HIS A 321 -16.04 6.19 -17.29
N ASP A 322 -16.66 6.14 -18.47
CA ASP A 322 -16.63 4.96 -19.33
C ASP A 322 -15.19 4.60 -19.77
N PRO A 323 -14.80 3.32 -19.74
CA PRO A 323 -13.45 2.89 -20.10
C PRO A 323 -13.03 3.26 -21.54
N VAL A 324 -13.95 3.16 -22.50
CA VAL A 324 -13.67 3.45 -23.91
C VAL A 324 -13.57 4.96 -24.13
N GLU A 325 -14.46 5.74 -23.50
CA GLU A 325 -14.39 7.20 -23.54
C GLU A 325 -13.09 7.74 -22.93
N LEU A 326 -12.66 7.22 -21.78
CA LEU A 326 -11.38 7.57 -21.17
C LEU A 326 -10.21 7.33 -22.11
N SER A 327 -10.19 6.17 -22.77
CA SER A 327 -9.12 5.78 -23.69
C SER A 327 -9.10 6.67 -24.95
N LYS A 328 -10.27 7.09 -25.46
CA LYS A 328 -10.39 8.01 -26.61
C LYS A 328 -10.01 9.46 -26.22
N ALA A 329 -10.43 9.91 -25.05
CA ALA A 329 -10.11 11.24 -24.55
C ALA A 329 -8.61 11.40 -24.27
N TYR A 330 -7.95 10.37 -23.73
CA TYR A 330 -6.50 10.43 -23.54
C TYR A 330 -5.73 10.48 -24.86
N ARG A 331 -6.20 9.74 -25.86
CA ARG A 331 -5.71 9.78 -27.24
C ARG A 331 -5.73 11.21 -27.81
N LEU A 332 -6.80 11.96 -27.57
CA LEU A 332 -6.91 13.39 -27.91
C LEU A 332 -5.94 14.28 -27.14
N VAL A 333 -5.73 13.97 -25.86
CA VAL A 333 -4.78 14.68 -25.01
C VAL A 333 -3.36 14.52 -25.53
N LEU A 334 -2.99 13.32 -26.00
CA LEU A 334 -1.71 13.09 -26.65
C LEU A 334 -1.58 13.86 -27.97
N ASP A 335 -2.64 13.91 -28.80
CA ASP A 335 -2.64 14.73 -30.03
C ASP A 335 -2.37 16.20 -29.71
N LYS A 336 -3.09 16.76 -28.72
CA LYS A 336 -2.92 18.14 -28.28
C LYS A 336 -1.53 18.38 -27.72
N ALA A 337 -1.01 17.46 -26.90
CA ALA A 337 0.31 17.57 -26.30
C ALA A 337 1.44 17.50 -27.35
N LYS A 338 1.28 16.69 -28.41
CA LYS A 338 2.23 16.63 -29.54
C LYS A 338 2.16 17.87 -30.43
N ALA A 339 0.97 18.42 -30.63
CA ALA A 339 0.77 19.63 -31.42
C ALA A 339 1.28 20.89 -30.71
N ASP A 340 1.04 20.98 -29.40
CA ASP A 340 1.46 22.10 -28.55
C ASP A 340 1.88 21.58 -27.15
N PRO A 341 3.19 21.39 -26.90
CA PRO A 341 3.68 20.94 -25.61
C PRO A 341 3.38 21.90 -24.45
N ASP A 342 3.17 23.19 -24.71
CA ASP A 342 2.89 24.17 -23.66
C ASP A 342 1.38 24.28 -23.36
N ALA A 343 0.53 23.67 -24.19
CA ALA A 343 -0.92 23.66 -23.99
C ALA A 343 -1.31 22.96 -22.68
N ASN A 344 -2.34 23.51 -22.02
CA ASN A 344 -2.99 22.84 -20.90
C ASN A 344 -3.90 21.73 -21.43
N VAL A 345 -3.58 20.49 -21.09
CA VAL A 345 -4.31 19.28 -21.52
C VAL A 345 -5.12 18.63 -20.38
N SER A 346 -5.32 19.35 -19.27
CA SER A 346 -6.17 18.87 -18.16
C SER A 346 -7.64 18.78 -18.56
N GLY A 347 -8.35 17.75 -18.07
CA GLY A 347 -9.74 17.51 -18.46
C GLY A 347 -10.80 18.27 -17.66
N SER A 348 -10.43 19.00 -16.60
CA SER A 348 -11.30 19.90 -15.79
C SER A 348 -10.69 20.29 -14.43
N GLY A 349 -9.58 19.69 -14.04
CA GLY A 349 -8.95 19.88 -12.73
C GLY A 349 -7.68 20.73 -12.75
N LEU A 350 -6.65 20.27 -12.03
CA LEU A 350 -5.35 20.94 -11.96
C LEU A 350 -4.73 21.02 -13.36
N PRO A 351 -4.19 22.19 -13.77
CA PRO A 351 -3.58 22.34 -15.08
C PRO A 351 -2.37 21.41 -15.21
N ILE A 352 -2.33 20.67 -16.32
CA ILE A 352 -1.19 19.83 -16.70
C ILE A 352 -0.77 20.26 -18.11
N GLN A 353 0.51 20.57 -18.27
CA GLN A 353 1.09 20.91 -19.57
C GLN A 353 1.30 19.66 -20.42
N GLY A 354 1.12 19.78 -21.74
CA GLY A 354 1.34 18.70 -22.70
C GLY A 354 2.73 18.08 -22.60
N ALA A 355 3.77 18.90 -22.44
CA ALA A 355 5.16 18.48 -22.28
C ALA A 355 5.37 17.52 -21.11
N MET A 356 4.66 17.74 -19.99
CA MET A 356 4.72 16.85 -18.83
C MET A 356 4.14 15.47 -19.14
N ILE A 357 3.01 15.40 -19.86
CA ILE A 357 2.41 14.12 -20.28
C ILE A 357 3.34 13.37 -21.24
N LEU A 358 3.92 14.07 -22.22
CA LEU A 358 4.87 13.46 -23.15
C LEU A 358 6.13 12.95 -22.47
N TRP A 359 6.64 13.69 -21.48
CA TRP A 359 7.79 13.26 -20.69
C TRP A 359 7.47 12.00 -19.88
N LEU A 360 6.35 12.00 -19.15
CA LEU A 360 5.90 10.84 -18.36
C LEU A 360 5.61 9.62 -19.23
N ALA A 361 5.05 9.81 -20.43
CA ALA A 361 4.73 8.70 -21.33
C ALA A 361 5.97 7.96 -21.83
N LYS A 362 7.15 8.60 -21.85
CA LYS A 362 8.43 7.95 -22.15
C LYS A 362 8.85 6.97 -21.06
N ASP A 363 8.58 7.31 -19.80
CA ASP A 363 8.90 6.47 -18.64
C ASP A 363 7.81 5.41 -18.39
N GLY A 364 6.57 5.69 -18.81
CA GLY A 364 5.48 4.71 -18.87
C GLY A 364 4.12 5.34 -19.16
N ALA A 365 3.47 4.90 -20.24
CA ALA A 365 2.14 5.40 -20.64
C ALA A 365 1.06 5.21 -19.56
N ASP A 366 1.10 4.11 -18.80
CA ASP A 366 0.14 3.84 -17.73
C ASP A 366 0.18 4.92 -16.63
N GLU A 367 1.37 5.39 -16.27
CA GLU A 367 1.56 6.39 -15.22
C GLU A 367 1.15 7.78 -15.72
N ALA A 368 1.56 8.15 -16.92
CA ALA A 368 1.13 9.39 -17.58
C ALA A 368 -0.39 9.47 -17.69
N PHE A 369 -1.03 8.37 -18.11
CA PHE A 369 -2.48 8.26 -18.19
C PHE A 369 -3.17 8.40 -16.83
N LEU A 370 -2.67 7.72 -15.79
CA LEU A 370 -3.26 7.79 -14.44
C LEU A 370 -3.09 9.17 -13.80
N ILE A 371 -1.97 9.87 -14.06
CA ILE A 371 -1.75 11.25 -13.62
C ILE A 371 -2.76 12.18 -14.30
N TRP A 372 -2.96 12.06 -15.62
CA TRP A 372 -3.99 12.80 -16.34
C TRP A 372 -5.40 12.48 -15.81
N ALA A 373 -5.73 11.21 -15.62
CA ALA A 373 -7.05 10.78 -15.15
C ALA A 373 -7.40 11.33 -13.75
N LYS A 374 -6.41 11.56 -12.88
CA LYS A 374 -6.62 12.21 -11.57
C LYS A 374 -7.05 13.67 -11.66
N THR A 375 -6.86 14.32 -12.82
CA THR A 375 -7.33 15.70 -13.05
C THR A 375 -8.78 15.77 -13.47
N LEU A 376 -9.41 14.63 -13.78
CA LEU A 376 -10.80 14.59 -14.21
C LEU A 376 -11.73 14.75 -13.01
N GLN A 377 -12.70 15.66 -13.12
CA GLN A 377 -13.77 15.72 -12.14
C GLN A 377 -14.76 14.56 -12.38
N PRO A 378 -15.22 13.86 -11.32
CA PRO A 378 -16.23 12.82 -11.48
C PRO A 378 -17.48 13.36 -12.20
N GLY A 379 -17.89 12.71 -13.30
CA GLY A 379 -19.05 13.11 -14.09
C GLY A 379 -18.83 14.26 -15.09
N SER A 380 -17.61 14.80 -15.25
CA SER A 380 -17.30 15.77 -16.30
C SER A 380 -17.43 15.16 -17.70
N LYS A 381 -18.03 15.84 -18.67
CA LYS A 381 -18.04 15.36 -20.06
C LYS A 381 -16.62 15.32 -20.62
N LEU A 382 -16.24 14.18 -21.20
CA LEU A 382 -14.94 14.02 -21.86
C LEU A 382 -15.06 14.36 -23.34
N GLU A 383 -14.10 15.12 -23.87
CA GLU A 383 -13.96 15.30 -25.31
C GLU A 383 -13.36 14.03 -25.91
N THR A 384 -14.10 13.34 -26.77
CA THR A 384 -13.70 12.06 -27.39
C THR A 384 -13.63 12.13 -28.91
N TRP A 385 -14.02 13.25 -29.51
CA TRP A 385 -14.07 13.46 -30.95
C TRP A 385 -12.80 14.14 -31.48
N ARG A 386 -12.14 13.51 -32.47
CA ARG A 386 -10.90 13.98 -33.12
C ARG A 386 -11.10 14.95 -34.28
N GLY A 387 -12.34 15.31 -34.61
CA GLY A 387 -12.62 15.93 -35.89
C GLY A 387 -12.45 14.93 -37.04
N PRO A 388 -12.73 15.35 -38.29
CA PRO A 388 -12.20 14.64 -39.44
C PRO A 388 -10.68 14.67 -39.34
N GLY A 389 -10.07 13.51 -39.12
CA GLY A 389 -8.62 13.40 -39.11
C GLY A 389 -8.03 13.94 -40.42
N PRO A 390 -6.74 14.31 -40.46
CA PRO A 390 -6.08 14.64 -41.71
C PRO A 390 -6.34 13.53 -42.72
N ASP A 391 -6.75 13.92 -43.93
CA ASP A 391 -7.16 13.02 -45.00
C ASP A 391 -6.16 11.86 -45.10
N PRO A 392 -6.55 10.58 -44.93
CA PRO A 392 -5.62 9.44 -44.83
C PRO A 392 -4.70 9.28 -46.06
N LYS A 393 -5.02 9.98 -47.16
CA LYS A 393 -4.17 10.09 -48.35
C LYS A 393 -2.89 10.92 -48.15
N ALA A 394 -2.81 11.77 -47.12
CA ALA A 394 -1.67 12.68 -46.91
C ALA A 394 -0.51 12.07 -46.09
N ALA A 395 -0.69 10.92 -45.43
CA ALA A 395 0.28 10.38 -44.47
C ALA A 395 0.78 8.94 -44.75
N ALA A 396 0.37 8.32 -45.87
CA ALA A 396 0.90 7.02 -46.27
C ALA A 396 2.26 7.16 -46.97
N ALA A 397 3.31 7.53 -46.24
CA ALA A 397 4.65 7.12 -46.66
C ALA A 397 4.71 5.59 -46.51
N PRO A 398 5.06 4.83 -47.56
CA PRO A 398 5.06 3.37 -47.50
C PRO A 398 6.04 2.91 -46.41
N ILE A 399 5.53 2.13 -45.46
CA ILE A 399 6.38 1.35 -44.55
C ILE A 399 7.13 0.36 -45.44
N VAL A 400 8.41 0.61 -45.67
CA VAL A 400 9.32 -0.34 -46.31
C VAL A 400 9.52 -1.48 -45.32
N VAL A 401 8.76 -2.55 -45.50
CA VAL A 401 9.05 -3.83 -44.87
C VAL A 401 10.30 -4.37 -45.55
N ILE A 402 11.45 -4.26 -44.87
CA ILE A 402 12.67 -4.94 -45.28
C ILE A 402 12.46 -6.43 -44.92
N ASP A 403 12.05 -7.22 -45.92
CA ASP A 403 12.11 -8.67 -45.85
C ASP A 403 13.59 -9.08 -45.76
N THR A 404 14.08 -9.41 -44.57
CA THR A 404 15.32 -10.17 -44.42
C THR A 404 15.00 -11.65 -44.67
N PRO A 405 15.59 -12.28 -45.70
CA PRO A 405 15.21 -13.63 -46.12
C PRO A 405 15.95 -14.70 -45.30
N GLU A 406 15.85 -14.69 -43.97
CA GLU A 406 16.43 -15.75 -43.13
C GLU A 406 15.56 -16.05 -41.89
N TYR A 407 14.39 -16.65 -42.10
CA TYR A 407 13.73 -17.41 -41.03
C TYR A 407 13.12 -18.70 -41.56
N LYS A 408 13.80 -19.82 -41.28
CA LYS A 408 13.28 -21.16 -41.56
C LYS A 408 12.08 -21.43 -40.65
N ARG A 409 10.90 -21.55 -41.25
CA ARG A 409 9.69 -22.11 -40.62
C ARG A 409 9.96 -23.56 -40.21
N THR A 410 10.15 -23.82 -38.92
CA THR A 410 9.94 -25.14 -38.34
C THR A 410 8.44 -25.41 -38.28
N THR A 411 7.97 -26.29 -39.15
CA THR A 411 6.62 -26.85 -39.08
C THR A 411 6.65 -28.03 -38.13
N TYR A 412 5.89 -27.96 -37.03
CA TYR A 412 5.64 -29.11 -36.17
C TYR A 412 4.43 -29.88 -36.72
N PRO A 413 4.50 -31.22 -36.86
CA PRO A 413 3.34 -32.01 -37.22
C PRO A 413 2.31 -31.95 -36.08
N GLY A 414 1.08 -31.55 -36.42
CA GLY A 414 -0.04 -31.50 -35.47
C GLY A 414 -0.37 -32.89 -34.94
N GLN A 415 -0.06 -33.13 -33.67
CA GLN A 415 -0.45 -34.34 -32.96
C GLN A 415 -1.95 -34.27 -32.66
N ARG A 416 -2.75 -35.10 -33.36
CA ARG A 416 -4.17 -35.27 -33.06
C ARG A 416 -4.30 -35.96 -31.70
N VAL A 417 -4.63 -35.19 -30.66
CA VAL A 417 -5.06 -35.73 -29.38
C VAL A 417 -6.52 -36.17 -29.53
N ALA A 418 -6.77 -37.47 -29.39
CA ALA A 418 -8.13 -38.01 -29.36
C ALA A 418 -8.88 -37.47 -28.13
N PRO A 419 -10.16 -37.10 -28.26
CA PRO A 419 -10.95 -36.65 -27.12
C PRO A 419 -11.12 -37.78 -26.09
N PRO A 420 -11.12 -37.46 -24.79
CA PRO A 420 -11.33 -38.45 -23.74
C PRO A 420 -12.74 -39.07 -23.83
N PRO A 421 -12.91 -40.36 -23.48
CA PRO A 421 -14.20 -41.02 -23.53
C PRO A 421 -15.18 -40.41 -22.52
N ALA A 422 -16.43 -40.23 -22.95
CA ALA A 422 -17.51 -39.69 -22.13
C ALA A 422 -17.79 -40.59 -20.91
N PRO A 423 -18.06 -40.02 -19.73
CA PRO A 423 -18.39 -40.79 -18.54
C PRO A 423 -19.74 -41.51 -18.71
N ARG A 424 -19.76 -42.81 -18.40
CA ARG A 424 -20.98 -43.64 -18.35
C ARG A 424 -21.85 -43.18 -17.19
N VAL A 425 -23.03 -42.63 -17.50
CA VAL A 425 -24.07 -42.31 -16.52
C VAL A 425 -24.77 -43.61 -16.14
N SER A 426 -24.58 -44.06 -14.90
CA SER A 426 -25.34 -45.16 -14.31
C SER A 426 -26.71 -44.64 -13.87
N THR A 427 -27.77 -45.21 -14.43
CA THR A 427 -29.17 -44.93 -14.11
C THR A 427 -29.54 -45.58 -12.77
N VAL A 428 -29.58 -44.80 -11.69
CA VAL A 428 -30.22 -45.20 -10.43
C VAL A 428 -31.55 -44.46 -10.28
N ALA A 429 -32.60 -45.25 -10.04
CA ALA A 429 -33.99 -44.85 -9.95
C ALA A 429 -34.23 -43.77 -8.88
N SER A 430 -34.91 -42.70 -9.29
CA SER A 430 -35.30 -41.57 -8.44
C SER A 430 -36.62 -41.83 -7.71
N ARG A 431 -36.57 -41.93 -6.38
CA ARG A 431 -37.74 -41.73 -5.51
C ARG A 431 -37.98 -40.23 -5.37
N ARG A 432 -39.18 -39.77 -5.73
CA ARG A 432 -39.62 -38.37 -5.60
C ARG A 432 -39.74 -38.00 -4.12
N VAL A 433 -38.90 -37.08 -3.66
CA VAL A 433 -39.07 -36.33 -2.41
C VAL A 433 -39.57 -34.92 -2.77
N PRO A 434 -40.56 -34.35 -2.08
CA PRO A 434 -41.06 -33.01 -2.38
C PRO A 434 -40.01 -31.95 -2.03
N LEU A 435 -39.72 -31.06 -2.97
CA LEU A 435 -38.84 -29.90 -2.75
C LEU A 435 -39.49 -28.91 -1.77
N PRO A 436 -38.78 -28.43 -0.73
CA PRO A 436 -39.24 -27.28 0.04
C PRO A 436 -39.17 -26.00 -0.81
N ARG A 437 -40.14 -25.10 -0.57
CA ARG A 437 -40.25 -23.79 -1.21
C ARG A 437 -38.93 -23.01 -1.09
N ALA A 438 -38.46 -22.49 -2.22
CA ALA A 438 -37.30 -21.60 -2.28
C ALA A 438 -37.52 -20.37 -1.38
N PRO A 439 -36.60 -20.05 -0.45
CA PRO A 439 -36.62 -18.76 0.22
C PRO A 439 -36.25 -17.65 -0.77
N ALA A 440 -36.81 -16.47 -0.52
CA ALA A 440 -36.62 -15.27 -1.32
C ALA A 440 -35.13 -14.97 -1.57
N ARG A 441 -34.81 -14.58 -2.81
CA ARG A 441 -33.48 -14.06 -3.17
C ARG A 441 -33.19 -12.80 -2.36
N ILE A 442 -32.30 -12.92 -1.38
CA ILE A 442 -31.60 -11.79 -0.80
C ILE A 442 -30.41 -11.53 -1.72
N ILE A 443 -30.44 -10.41 -2.45
CA ILE A 443 -29.24 -9.88 -3.10
C ILE A 443 -28.41 -9.25 -1.99
N VAL A 444 -27.29 -9.90 -1.65
CA VAL A 444 -26.28 -9.39 -0.72
C VAL A 444 -25.15 -8.82 -1.59
N ASP A 445 -25.07 -7.50 -1.67
CA ASP A 445 -23.89 -6.79 -2.18
C ASP A 445 -22.82 -6.74 -1.08
N ASP A 446 -22.07 -7.84 -0.90
CA ASP A 446 -20.65 -7.89 -0.47
C ASP A 446 -20.19 -9.36 -0.35
N PRO A 447 -19.13 -9.84 -1.04
CA PRO A 447 -18.66 -11.22 -0.95
C PRO A 447 -17.48 -11.41 0.02
N PHE A 448 -17.35 -10.60 1.07
CA PHE A 448 -16.30 -10.76 2.08
C PHE A 448 -16.87 -10.67 3.49
N ASP A 449 -17.55 -11.74 3.93
CA ASP A 449 -17.70 -12.12 5.34
C ASP A 449 -18.59 -13.39 5.43
N TYR A 450 -18.05 -14.56 5.06
CA TYR A 450 -18.57 -15.82 5.59
C TYR A 450 -17.54 -16.96 5.46
N VAL A 451 -17.00 -17.39 6.60
CA VAL A 451 -16.39 -18.71 6.76
C VAL A 451 -17.35 -19.51 7.64
N PRO A 452 -17.97 -20.61 7.17
CA PRO A 452 -18.75 -21.45 8.05
C PRO A 452 -17.80 -22.24 8.96
N ASP A 453 -17.85 -21.96 10.25
CA ASP A 453 -17.34 -22.86 11.30
C ASP A 453 -18.09 -24.19 11.22
N GLY A 454 -17.33 -25.30 11.18
CA GLY A 454 -17.89 -26.64 11.35
C GLY A 454 -17.42 -27.68 10.34
N LYS A 455 -16.12 -27.98 10.30
CA LYS A 455 -15.63 -29.31 9.95
C LYS A 455 -14.51 -29.71 10.91
N GLU A 456 -14.71 -30.81 11.60
CA GLU A 456 -13.70 -31.47 12.43
C GLU A 456 -12.40 -31.67 11.62
N PRO A 457 -11.21 -31.49 12.21
CA PRO A 457 -9.98 -31.76 11.51
C PRO A 457 -9.86 -33.26 11.20
N ALA A 458 -9.54 -33.56 9.94
CA ALA A 458 -9.27 -34.92 9.49
C ALA A 458 -8.16 -35.54 10.34
N LYS A 459 -8.40 -36.74 10.87
CA LYS A 459 -7.39 -37.57 11.53
C LYS A 459 -6.33 -37.94 10.49
N VAL A 460 -5.10 -37.44 10.69
CA VAL A 460 -3.93 -37.87 9.93
C VAL A 460 -3.42 -39.16 10.55
N ASN A 461 -3.55 -40.27 9.84
CA ASN A 461 -2.86 -41.51 10.20
C ASN A 461 -1.40 -41.38 9.77
N PHE A 462 -0.49 -41.28 10.74
CA PHE A 462 0.95 -41.43 10.51
C PHE A 462 1.26 -42.90 10.30
N GLY A 463 1.54 -43.26 9.05
CA GLY A 463 1.97 -44.62 8.73
C GLY A 463 1.93 -44.90 7.25
N ASP A 464 2.72 -44.16 6.46
CA ASP A 464 3.22 -44.64 5.18
C ASP A 464 4.54 -43.94 4.87
N VAL A 465 5.58 -44.76 4.77
CA VAL A 465 6.95 -44.40 4.42
C VAL A 465 6.99 -44.13 2.91
N CYS A 466 7.41 -42.92 2.51
CA CYS A 466 7.59 -42.57 1.10
C CYS A 466 9.03 -42.91 0.68
N PRO A 467 9.26 -43.70 -0.38
CA PRO A 467 10.59 -44.07 -0.84
C PRO A 467 10.99 -43.18 -2.02
N PHE A 468 11.72 -42.09 -1.75
CA PHE A 468 12.61 -41.41 -2.71
C PHE A 468 13.77 -40.76 -1.98
#